data_AF-A0A645G3N0-F1
#
_entry.id   AF-A0A645G3N0-F1
#
_cell.length_a   1.000
_cell.length_b   1.000
_cell.length_c   1.000
_cell.angle_alpha   90.00
_cell.angle_beta   90.00
_cell.angle_gamma   90.00
#
_symmetry.space_group_name_H-M   'P 1'
#
loop_
_entity.id
_entity.type
_entity.pdbx_description
1 polymer ?
#
loop_
_entity_poly.entity_id
_entity_poly.type
_entity_poly.pdbx_seq_one_letter_code
_entity_poly.pdbx_strand_id
1 'polypeptide(L)'
;MKRFYIYLTVLIGVFFILSGCNDEWESELYSRMISLKAPINRDDVSVIYLRYKPNNESVTFKLPVIVSGSRKNDKDYMVRISVDNDTLDYLNLDKYTDRSDLYYKQLPENFFSFPSQTCHIPAGTDVAHFNIDFNFSGIDLVEKWVLPLTVLPDPSYKLNTYKGRQKALLWVMPFNDYSGTYNAASMYVYFGDNTTRYMTASTRETRVVNDNTIFFYAGITEELAENRGKFKVKCEFLEPTV
;
A
#
# COMPACT_ATOMS: atom_id res chain seq x y z
N MET A 1 56.65 0.40 -50.99
CA MET A 1 56.42 0.49 -49.53
C MET A 1 55.14 1.25 -49.14
N LYS A 2 54.86 2.47 -49.65
CA LYS A 2 53.62 3.23 -49.31
C LYS A 2 52.30 2.47 -49.52
N ARG A 3 52.16 1.67 -50.59
CA ARG A 3 50.94 0.88 -50.86
C ARG A 3 50.71 -0.24 -49.85
N PHE A 4 51.77 -0.85 -49.31
CA PHE A 4 51.67 -1.92 -48.32
C PHE A 4 51.16 -1.40 -46.98
N TYR A 5 51.62 -0.22 -46.56
CA TYR A 5 51.10 0.46 -45.36
C TYR A 5 49.63 0.85 -45.50
N ILE A 6 49.18 1.23 -46.70
CA ILE A 6 47.76 1.53 -46.96
C ILE A 6 46.88 0.27 -46.81
N TYR A 7 47.32 -0.87 -47.36
CA TYR A 7 46.60 -2.14 -47.18
C TYR A 7 46.59 -2.59 -45.72
N LEU A 8 47.69 -2.40 -44.99
CA LEU A 8 47.79 -2.72 -43.57
C LEU A 8 46.84 -1.84 -42.72
N THR A 9 46.74 -0.54 -43.02
CA THR A 9 45.82 0.37 -42.32
C THR A 9 44.36 0.06 -42.62
N VAL A 10 44.03 -0.37 -43.83
CA VAL A 10 42.67 -0.81 -44.18
C VAL A 10 42.33 -2.13 -43.48
N LEU A 11 43.26 -3.09 -43.42
CA LEU A 11 43.07 -4.36 -42.73
C LEU A 11 42.85 -4.19 -41.22
N ILE A 12 43.64 -3.32 -40.58
CA ILE A 12 43.48 -2.97 -39.15
C ILE A 12 42.16 -2.26 -38.93
N GLY A 13 41.77 -1.33 -39.82
CA GLY A 13 40.48 -0.66 -39.78
C GLY A 13 39.31 -1.63 -39.79
N VAL A 14 39.34 -2.66 -40.66
CA VAL A 14 38.30 -3.70 -40.76
C VAL A 14 38.19 -4.56 -39.49
N PHE A 15 39.30 -4.84 -38.80
CA PHE A 15 39.28 -5.59 -37.54
C PHE A 15 38.64 -4.81 -36.38
N PHE A 16 38.70 -3.48 -36.38
CA PHE A 16 38.05 -2.66 -35.33
C PHE A 16 36.53 -2.50 -35.52
N ILE A 17 36.00 -2.71 -36.74
CA ILE A 17 34.55 -2.59 -37.03
C ILE A 17 33.79 -3.89 -36.73
N LEU A 18 34.49 -5.02 -36.58
CA LEU A 18 33.88 -6.33 -36.32
C LEU A 18 33.62 -6.61 -34.83
N SER A 19 34.08 -5.74 -33.93
CA SER A 19 33.93 -5.89 -32.46
C SER A 19 32.71 -5.17 -31.88
N GLY A 20 31.82 -4.63 -32.73
CA GLY A 20 30.75 -3.70 -32.32
C GLY A 20 29.43 -4.33 -31.86
N CYS A 21 29.25 -5.64 -31.95
CA CYS A 21 28.05 -6.32 -31.46
C CYS A 21 28.32 -6.90 -30.07
N ASN A 22 28.14 -6.08 -29.04
CA ASN A 22 28.11 -6.56 -27.66
C ASN A 22 26.62 -6.62 -27.24
N ASP A 23 26.09 -7.84 -27.09
CA ASP A 23 24.68 -8.10 -26.70
C ASP A 23 24.41 -7.81 -25.21
N GLU A 24 25.28 -7.04 -24.53
CA GLU A 24 25.14 -6.69 -23.11
C GLU A 24 23.77 -6.07 -22.81
N TRP A 25 23.23 -5.30 -23.76
CA TRP A 25 21.94 -4.61 -23.66
C TRP A 25 20.72 -5.55 -23.81
N GLU A 26 20.87 -6.70 -24.46
CA GLU A 26 19.77 -7.67 -24.56
C GLU A 26 19.42 -8.23 -23.19
N SER A 27 20.43 -8.56 -22.38
CA SER A 27 20.22 -9.17 -21.07
C SER A 27 19.44 -8.27 -20.09
N GLU A 28 19.63 -6.94 -20.16
CA GLU A 28 18.94 -5.97 -19.32
C GLU A 28 17.52 -5.66 -19.79
N LEU A 29 17.27 -5.65 -21.10
CA LEU A 29 15.97 -5.31 -21.70
C LEU A 29 14.93 -6.45 -21.54
N TYR A 30 15.38 -7.69 -21.33
CA TYR A 30 14.51 -8.87 -21.28
C TYR A 30 14.32 -9.47 -19.87
N SER A 31 14.84 -8.84 -18.80
CA SER A 31 14.75 -9.43 -17.47
C SER A 31 13.33 -9.31 -16.90
N ARG A 32 12.69 -10.46 -16.63
CA ARG A 32 11.38 -10.50 -15.97
C ARG A 32 11.54 -10.22 -14.48
N MET A 33 10.78 -9.25 -13.97
CA MET A 33 10.85 -8.84 -12.57
C MET A 33 9.49 -8.91 -11.89
N ILE A 34 9.47 -9.38 -10.64
CA ILE A 34 8.26 -9.52 -9.83
C ILE A 34 7.98 -8.23 -9.07
N SER A 35 6.73 -7.80 -9.07
CA SER A 35 6.24 -6.60 -8.38
C SER A 35 4.90 -6.83 -7.71
N LEU A 36 4.61 -6.05 -6.67
CA LEU A 36 3.29 -5.90 -6.09
C LEU A 36 2.64 -4.65 -6.68
N LYS A 37 1.34 -4.72 -6.98
CA LYS A 37 0.61 -3.56 -7.49
C LYS A 37 -0.56 -3.18 -6.59
N ALA A 38 -0.26 -2.35 -5.60
CA ALA A 38 -1.27 -1.73 -4.76
C ALA A 38 -1.90 -0.48 -5.44
N PRO A 39 -3.09 -0.02 -4.99
CA PRO A 39 -3.70 1.21 -5.48
C PRO A 39 -2.79 2.44 -5.30
N ILE A 40 -2.72 3.31 -6.31
CA ILE A 40 -1.95 4.55 -6.26
C ILE A 40 -2.93 5.70 -5.99
N ASN A 41 -3.23 5.95 -4.72
CA ASN A 41 -4.22 6.95 -4.29
C ASN A 41 -3.69 7.93 -3.23
N ARG A 42 -2.46 7.73 -2.78
CA ARG A 42 -1.75 8.63 -1.88
C ARG A 42 -0.25 8.48 -2.15
N ASP A 43 0.51 9.53 -1.88
CA ASP A 43 1.93 9.60 -2.28
C ASP A 43 2.85 8.68 -1.47
N ASP A 44 2.47 8.32 -0.24
CA ASP A 44 3.27 7.55 0.71
C ASP A 44 2.81 6.11 0.95
N VAL A 45 1.49 5.88 0.97
CA VAL A 45 0.87 4.58 1.25
C VAL A 45 -0.29 4.32 0.30
N SER A 46 -0.65 3.06 0.09
CA SER A 46 -1.83 2.69 -0.70
C SER A 46 -3.03 2.48 0.22
N VAL A 47 -4.02 3.37 0.16
CA VAL A 47 -5.25 3.20 0.95
C VAL A 47 -6.09 2.08 0.34
N ILE A 48 -6.44 1.09 1.16
CA ILE A 48 -7.37 0.02 0.77
C ILE A 48 -8.65 0.14 1.58
N TYR A 49 -9.77 0.29 0.89
CA TYR A 49 -11.09 0.39 1.50
C TYR A 49 -11.72 -1.00 1.53
N LEU A 50 -11.98 -1.51 2.73
CA LEU A 50 -12.51 -2.85 2.93
C LEU A 50 -13.80 -2.78 3.73
N ARG A 51 -14.88 -3.41 3.23
CA ARG A 51 -16.15 -3.40 3.94
C ARG A 51 -16.02 -4.16 5.26
N TYR A 52 -16.45 -3.56 6.36
CA TYR A 52 -16.55 -4.23 7.65
C TYR A 52 -17.58 -5.35 7.56
N LYS A 53 -17.25 -6.51 8.12
CA LYS A 53 -18.10 -7.68 8.17
C LYS A 53 -18.35 -8.06 9.64
N PRO A 54 -19.61 -8.22 10.08
CA PRO A 54 -19.93 -8.59 11.46
C PRO A 54 -19.60 -10.06 11.74
N ASN A 55 -19.77 -10.50 12.99
CA ASN A 55 -19.66 -11.90 13.42
C ASN A 55 -18.30 -12.56 13.13
N ASN A 56 -17.20 -11.82 13.23
CA ASN A 56 -15.85 -12.30 12.92
C ASN A 56 -15.69 -12.84 11.48
N GLU A 57 -16.56 -12.43 10.54
CA GLU A 57 -16.40 -12.77 9.12
C GLU A 57 -15.21 -11.99 8.53
N SER A 58 -14.45 -12.66 7.67
CA SER A 58 -13.30 -12.06 7.00
C SER A 58 -13.69 -11.49 5.63
N VAL A 59 -13.01 -10.41 5.24
CA VAL A 59 -13.05 -9.86 3.88
C VAL A 59 -11.71 -10.11 3.19
N THR A 60 -11.74 -10.73 2.00
CA THR A 60 -10.54 -11.02 1.22
C THR A 60 -10.18 -9.86 0.30
N PHE A 61 -8.98 -9.31 0.47
CA PHE A 61 -8.36 -8.42 -0.49
C PHE A 61 -7.46 -9.22 -1.45
N LYS A 62 -7.54 -8.92 -2.74
CA LYS A 62 -6.75 -9.57 -3.79
C LYS A 62 -5.65 -8.64 -4.26
N LEU A 63 -4.46 -8.72 -3.67
CA LEU A 63 -3.31 -7.90 -4.07
C LEU A 63 -2.71 -8.46 -5.37
N PRO A 64 -2.69 -7.70 -6.48
CA PRO A 64 -2.06 -8.16 -7.71
C PRO A 64 -0.54 -8.32 -7.55
N VAL A 65 -0.03 -9.46 -8.02
CA VAL A 65 1.39 -9.78 -8.17
C VAL A 65 1.68 -9.88 -9.66
N ILE A 66 2.65 -9.10 -10.14
CA ILE A 66 2.89 -8.88 -11.57
C ILE A 66 4.30 -9.30 -11.95
N VAL A 67 4.39 -10.09 -13.02
CA VAL A 67 5.62 -10.36 -13.77
C VAL A 67 5.75 -9.28 -14.84
N SER A 68 6.61 -8.31 -14.59
CA SER A 68 6.95 -7.27 -15.57
C SER A 68 8.06 -7.74 -16.50
N GLY A 69 7.95 -7.44 -17.79
CA GLY A 69 8.97 -7.77 -18.79
C GLY A 69 8.46 -7.50 -20.21
N SER A 70 9.36 -7.53 -21.19
CA SER A 70 9.03 -7.33 -22.61
C SER A 70 8.63 -8.63 -23.33
N ARG A 71 8.95 -9.81 -22.76
CA ARG A 71 8.61 -11.13 -23.28
C ARG A 71 7.45 -11.73 -22.49
N LYS A 72 6.54 -12.42 -23.19
CA LYS A 72 5.45 -13.22 -22.57
C LYS A 72 6.01 -14.11 -21.46
N ASN A 73 5.32 -14.21 -20.32
CA ASN A 73 5.72 -15.16 -19.31
C ASN A 73 5.61 -16.61 -19.83
N ASP A 74 6.73 -17.34 -19.83
CA ASP A 74 6.81 -18.76 -20.21
C ASP A 74 7.23 -19.65 -19.03
N LYS A 75 7.21 -19.11 -17.81
CA LYS A 75 7.70 -19.76 -16.60
C LYS A 75 6.68 -19.67 -15.46
N ASP A 76 6.57 -20.73 -14.68
CA ASP A 76 5.85 -20.70 -13.40
C ASP A 76 6.66 -19.97 -12.32
N TYR A 77 6.00 -19.09 -11.58
CA TYR A 77 6.58 -18.41 -10.42
C TYR A 77 5.85 -18.77 -9.14
N MET A 78 6.62 -19.10 -8.10
CA MET A 78 6.13 -19.31 -6.73
C MET A 78 6.63 -18.15 -5.87
N VAL A 79 5.91 -17.03 -5.93
CA VAL A 79 6.34 -15.76 -5.32
C VAL A 79 6.03 -15.78 -3.82
N ARG A 80 7.07 -15.69 -2.98
CA ARG A 80 6.90 -15.62 -1.51
C ARG A 80 6.70 -14.18 -1.05
N ILE A 81 5.69 -13.91 -0.23
CA ILE A 81 5.35 -12.57 0.28
C ILE A 81 5.31 -12.61 1.81
N SER A 82 5.83 -11.57 2.45
CA SER A 82 5.87 -11.43 3.91
C SER A 82 5.66 -9.97 4.34
N VAL A 83 5.47 -9.78 5.65
CA VAL A 83 5.41 -8.46 6.29
C VAL A 83 6.82 -7.81 6.30
N ASP A 84 6.88 -6.49 6.11
CA ASP A 84 8.11 -5.68 6.00
C ASP A 84 8.05 -4.44 6.88
N ASN A 85 8.41 -4.59 8.16
CA ASN A 85 8.30 -3.49 9.12
C ASN A 85 9.37 -2.42 8.94
N ASP A 86 10.59 -2.81 8.53
CA ASP A 86 11.70 -1.87 8.31
C ASP A 86 11.29 -0.73 7.36
N THR A 87 10.57 -1.06 6.28
CA THR A 87 10.11 -0.05 5.32
C THR A 87 9.10 0.93 5.92
N LEU A 88 8.22 0.45 6.79
CA LEU A 88 7.24 1.28 7.47
C LEU A 88 7.93 2.24 8.46
N ASP A 89 8.94 1.75 9.17
CA ASP A 89 9.72 2.54 10.12
C ASP A 89 10.52 3.65 9.41
N TYR A 90 11.17 3.32 8.29
CA TYR A 90 11.84 4.33 7.46
C TYR A 90 10.87 5.39 6.94
N LEU A 91 9.68 4.99 6.46
CA LEU A 91 8.67 5.94 6.00
C LEU A 91 8.22 6.88 7.13
N ASN A 92 7.97 6.32 8.31
CA ASN A 92 7.53 7.09 9.47
C ASN A 92 8.57 8.12 9.91
N LEU A 93 9.84 7.72 9.99
CA LEU A 93 10.93 8.60 10.38
C LEU A 93 11.14 9.73 9.37
N ASP A 94 11.15 9.40 8.07
CA ASP A 94 11.31 10.37 6.98
C ASP A 94 10.16 11.41 6.97
N LYS A 95 8.93 10.94 7.21
CA LYS A 95 7.74 11.78 7.10
C LYS A 95 7.43 12.62 8.34
N TYR A 96 7.60 12.04 9.53
CA TYR A 96 7.10 12.62 10.77
C TYR A 96 8.21 12.94 11.78
N THR A 97 9.44 12.47 11.54
CA THR A 97 10.60 12.70 12.43
C THR A 97 10.23 12.34 13.88
N ASP A 98 10.19 13.30 14.81
CA ASP A 98 9.95 13.03 16.23
C ASP A 98 8.45 12.93 16.59
N ARG A 99 7.53 13.21 15.65
CA ARG A 99 6.07 13.13 15.86
C ARG A 99 5.54 11.70 15.75
N SER A 100 5.99 10.84 16.67
CA SER A 100 5.60 9.43 16.76
C SER A 100 4.09 9.20 16.92
N ASP A 101 3.36 10.18 17.44
CA ASP A 101 1.90 10.17 17.56
C ASP A 101 1.16 10.20 16.21
N LEU A 102 1.85 10.59 15.12
CA LEU A 102 1.31 10.64 13.76
C LEU A 102 1.69 9.44 12.89
N TYR A 103 2.59 8.59 13.39
CA TYR A 103 3.13 7.44 12.67
C TYR A 103 2.01 6.49 12.23
N TYR A 104 2.24 5.86 11.08
CA TYR A 104 1.55 4.64 10.73
C TYR A 104 2.01 3.51 11.64
N LYS A 105 1.09 2.68 12.10
CA LYS A 105 1.41 1.51 12.93
C LYS A 105 1.18 0.24 12.12
N GLN A 106 2.04 -0.76 12.29
CA GLN A 106 1.82 -2.07 11.68
C GLN A 106 0.46 -2.62 12.14
N LEU A 107 -0.37 -3.07 11.20
CA LEU A 107 -1.61 -3.76 11.50
C LEU A 107 -1.31 -5.01 12.34
N PRO A 108 -1.93 -5.18 13.52
CA PRO A 108 -1.74 -6.35 14.37
C PRO A 108 -2.10 -7.65 13.66
N GLU A 109 -1.35 -8.72 13.94
CA GLU A 109 -1.47 -10.03 13.28
C GLU A 109 -2.83 -10.69 13.48
N ASN A 110 -3.58 -10.34 14.53
CA ASN A 110 -4.92 -10.88 14.76
C ASN A 110 -5.98 -10.33 13.78
N PHE A 111 -5.68 -9.27 13.02
CA PHE A 111 -6.62 -8.64 12.08
C PHE A 111 -6.43 -9.06 10.62
N PHE A 112 -5.40 -9.84 10.31
CA PHE A 112 -5.18 -10.35 8.96
C PHE A 112 -4.59 -11.76 8.96
N SER A 113 -4.77 -12.48 7.86
CA SER A 113 -4.12 -13.75 7.63
C SER A 113 -3.81 -13.95 6.15
N PHE A 114 -2.80 -14.77 5.87
CA PHE A 114 -2.46 -15.18 4.53
C PHE A 114 -2.90 -16.63 4.35
N PRO A 115 -3.92 -16.92 3.52
CA PRO A 115 -4.31 -18.30 3.20
C PRO A 115 -3.15 -19.12 2.63
N SER A 116 -2.22 -18.46 1.96
CA SER A 116 -0.94 -19.00 1.51
C SER A 116 0.11 -17.90 1.58
N GLN A 117 1.32 -18.23 2.04
CA GLN A 117 2.47 -17.31 1.97
C GLN A 117 3.09 -17.20 0.56
N THR A 118 2.61 -18.03 -0.38
CA THR A 118 3.11 -18.10 -1.75
C THR A 118 1.99 -17.78 -2.75
N CYS A 119 2.28 -16.90 -3.71
CA CYS A 119 1.44 -16.60 -4.86
C CYS A 119 1.96 -17.35 -6.09
N HIS A 120 1.16 -18.27 -6.63
CA HIS A 120 1.49 -18.98 -7.88
C HIS A 120 1.06 -18.13 -9.08
N ILE A 121 2.03 -17.82 -9.95
CA ILE A 121 1.79 -17.19 -11.25
C ILE A 121 2.11 -18.23 -12.33
N PRO A 122 1.11 -18.78 -13.03
CA PRO A 122 1.36 -19.81 -14.02
C PRO A 122 2.02 -19.25 -15.29
N ALA A 123 2.82 -20.09 -15.95
CA ALA A 123 3.34 -19.79 -17.28
C ALA A 123 2.17 -19.40 -18.23
N GLY A 124 2.41 -18.42 -19.09
CA GLY A 124 1.40 -17.83 -19.98
C GLY A 124 0.60 -16.68 -19.39
N THR A 125 0.72 -16.41 -18.08
CA THR A 125 0.06 -15.27 -17.42
C THR A 125 1.07 -14.35 -16.73
N ASP A 126 0.86 -13.04 -16.82
CA ASP A 126 1.75 -12.04 -16.22
C ASP A 126 1.23 -11.50 -14.88
N VAL A 127 -0.01 -11.84 -14.50
CA VAL A 127 -0.66 -11.33 -13.29
C VAL A 127 -1.37 -12.46 -12.55
N ALA A 128 -1.10 -12.56 -11.25
CA ALA A 128 -1.90 -13.35 -10.31
C ALA A 128 -2.28 -12.49 -9.10
N HIS A 129 -3.00 -13.07 -8.15
CA HIS A 129 -3.48 -12.36 -6.96
C HIS A 129 -3.02 -13.07 -5.68
N PHE A 130 -2.37 -12.32 -4.80
CA PHE A 130 -2.09 -12.72 -3.43
C PHE A 130 -3.29 -12.35 -2.56
N ASN A 131 -3.97 -13.36 -2.02
CA ASN A 131 -5.14 -13.15 -1.18
C ASN A 131 -4.71 -12.82 0.25
N ILE A 132 -5.35 -11.82 0.83
CA ILE A 132 -5.15 -11.42 2.23
C ILE A 132 -6.54 -11.34 2.86
N ASP A 133 -6.77 -12.15 3.88
CA ASP A 133 -8.05 -12.20 4.58
C ASP A 133 -7.97 -11.30 5.81
N PHE A 134 -8.86 -10.31 5.88
CA PHE A 134 -8.93 -9.36 7.00
C PHE A 134 -10.15 -9.62 7.87
N ASN A 135 -9.96 -9.58 9.18
CA ASN A 135 -11.04 -9.58 10.16
C ASN A 135 -10.87 -8.31 11.02
N PHE A 136 -11.91 -7.47 11.09
CA PHE A 136 -11.83 -6.17 11.76
C PHE A 136 -12.51 -6.14 13.13
N SER A 137 -12.89 -7.29 13.67
CA SER A 137 -13.62 -7.38 14.93
C SER A 137 -12.78 -6.83 16.08
N GLY A 138 -13.25 -5.73 16.69
CA GLY A 138 -12.54 -5.04 17.76
C GLY A 138 -11.39 -4.13 17.33
N ILE A 139 -11.23 -3.82 16.04
CA ILE A 139 -10.20 -2.89 15.58
C ILE A 139 -10.43 -1.47 16.13
N ASP A 140 -9.36 -0.81 16.58
CA ASP A 140 -9.41 0.60 16.96
C ASP A 140 -8.75 1.48 15.90
N LEU A 141 -9.54 2.26 15.16
CA LEU A 141 -9.06 3.13 14.08
C LEU A 141 -8.58 4.51 14.56
N VAL A 142 -8.28 4.72 15.84
CA VAL A 142 -7.52 5.91 16.31
C VAL A 142 -6.12 5.93 15.70
N GLU A 143 -5.55 4.74 15.51
CA GLU A 143 -4.26 4.53 14.90
C GLU A 143 -4.40 4.32 13.39
N LYS A 144 -3.36 4.70 12.65
CA LYS A 144 -3.31 4.51 11.20
C LYS A 144 -2.67 3.16 10.89
N TRP A 145 -3.49 2.11 10.77
CA TRP A 145 -3.00 0.75 10.56
C TRP A 145 -2.53 0.50 9.13
N VAL A 146 -1.27 0.15 8.97
CA VAL A 146 -0.68 -0.24 7.68
C VAL A 146 -0.26 -1.70 7.73
N LEU A 147 -0.59 -2.47 6.71
CA LEU A 147 -0.01 -3.78 6.46
C LEU A 147 1.13 -3.62 5.44
N PRO A 148 2.39 -3.54 5.87
CA PRO A 148 3.51 -3.41 4.95
C PRO A 148 3.92 -4.79 4.42
N LEU A 149 3.97 -4.95 3.11
CA LEU A 149 4.27 -6.21 2.44
C LEU A 149 5.49 -6.07 1.54
N THR A 150 6.22 -7.17 1.37
CA THR A 150 7.33 -7.28 0.45
C THR A 150 7.40 -8.65 -0.19
N VAL A 151 7.88 -8.70 -1.43
CA VAL A 151 8.27 -9.96 -2.07
C VAL A 151 9.63 -10.39 -1.51
N LEU A 152 9.69 -11.58 -0.94
CA LEU A 152 10.92 -12.15 -0.40
C LEU A 152 11.90 -12.51 -1.54
N PRO A 153 13.20 -12.25 -1.39
CA PRO A 153 14.21 -12.69 -2.34
C PRO A 153 14.21 -14.22 -2.52
N ASP A 154 14.37 -14.66 -3.76
CA ASP A 154 14.46 -16.07 -4.13
C ASP A 154 15.30 -16.22 -5.41
N PRO A 155 16.18 -17.24 -5.53
CA PRO A 155 16.95 -17.46 -6.75
C PRO A 155 16.09 -17.72 -8.00
N SER A 156 14.83 -18.14 -7.84
CA SER A 156 13.95 -18.50 -8.96
C SER A 156 13.37 -17.29 -9.72
N TYR A 157 13.45 -16.07 -9.17
CA TYR A 157 12.94 -14.85 -9.79
C TYR A 157 13.73 -13.59 -9.41
N LYS A 158 13.63 -12.54 -10.23
CA LYS A 158 14.23 -11.24 -9.96
C LYS A 158 13.19 -10.29 -9.35
N LEU A 159 13.56 -9.56 -8.32
CA LEU A 159 12.70 -8.55 -7.70
C LEU A 159 12.73 -7.25 -8.53
N ASN A 160 11.57 -6.60 -8.67
CA ASN A 160 11.50 -5.26 -9.25
C ASN A 160 11.78 -4.21 -8.17
N THR A 161 13.06 -3.90 -7.93
CA THR A 161 13.46 -2.92 -6.91
C THR A 161 13.29 -1.47 -7.33
N TYR A 162 12.99 -1.21 -8.61
CA TYR A 162 12.79 0.13 -9.12
C TYR A 162 11.64 0.81 -8.38
N LYS A 163 11.94 1.93 -7.72
CA LYS A 163 10.98 2.70 -6.90
C LYS A 163 10.21 1.83 -5.89
N GLY A 164 10.85 0.77 -5.37
CA GLY A 164 10.23 -0.08 -4.34
C GLY A 164 9.04 -0.92 -4.81
N ARG A 165 8.89 -1.20 -6.11
CA ARG A 165 7.75 -1.95 -6.67
C ARG A 165 7.57 -3.38 -6.16
N GLN A 166 8.59 -3.95 -5.52
CA GLN A 166 8.50 -5.23 -4.81
C GLN A 166 7.81 -5.11 -3.45
N LYS A 167 7.51 -3.90 -2.98
CA LYS A 167 6.89 -3.60 -1.69
C LYS A 167 5.49 -2.99 -1.89
N ALA A 168 4.63 -3.13 -0.89
CA ALA A 168 3.31 -2.51 -0.84
C ALA A 168 2.98 -2.11 0.60
N LEU A 169 2.79 -0.81 0.86
CA LEU A 169 2.37 -0.29 2.17
C LEU A 169 0.85 -0.06 2.15
N LEU A 170 0.08 -1.04 2.64
CA LEU A 170 -1.38 -1.00 2.55
C LEU A 170 -1.98 -0.32 3.78
N TRP A 171 -2.44 0.92 3.66
CA TRP A 171 -3.19 1.58 4.73
C TRP A 171 -4.62 1.05 4.75
N VAL A 172 -4.94 0.28 5.78
CA VAL A 172 -6.22 -0.43 5.90
C VAL A 172 -7.31 0.51 6.42
N MET A 173 -8.36 0.66 5.62
CA MET A 173 -9.48 1.54 5.89
C MET A 173 -10.80 0.74 5.87
N PRO A 174 -11.21 0.15 7.02
CA PRO A 174 -12.52 -0.47 7.12
C PRO A 174 -13.63 0.57 6.93
N PHE A 175 -14.69 0.20 6.20
CA PHE A 175 -15.89 1.04 6.03
C PHE A 175 -17.19 0.27 6.26
N ASN A 176 -18.18 0.95 6.80
CA ASN A 176 -19.59 0.53 6.83
C ASN A 176 -20.43 1.59 6.09
N ASP A 177 -21.75 1.42 6.06
CA ASP A 177 -22.64 2.33 5.31
C ASP A 177 -22.74 3.74 5.94
N TYR A 178 -22.20 3.93 7.14
CA TYR A 178 -22.25 5.17 7.92
C TYR A 178 -20.88 5.82 8.11
N SER A 179 -19.81 5.23 7.59
CA SER A 179 -18.43 5.73 7.78
C SER A 179 -17.97 6.59 6.61
N GLY A 180 -16.96 7.44 6.86
CA GLY A 180 -16.37 8.32 5.86
C GLY A 180 -16.42 9.79 6.28
N THR A 181 -16.32 10.68 5.30
CA THR A 181 -16.24 12.12 5.54
C THR A 181 -17.62 12.77 5.50
N TYR A 182 -18.08 13.27 6.64
CA TYR A 182 -19.34 13.99 6.77
C TYR A 182 -19.12 15.49 6.56
N ASN A 183 -20.09 16.16 5.94
CA ASN A 183 -20.21 17.61 6.00
C ASN A 183 -20.61 18.02 7.43
N ALA A 184 -19.86 18.95 8.02
CA ALA A 184 -20.05 19.38 9.40
C ALA A 184 -20.25 20.91 9.53
N ALA A 185 -20.52 21.61 8.43
CA ALA A 185 -20.70 23.07 8.45
C ALA A 185 -21.87 23.53 9.33
N SER A 186 -22.85 22.64 9.57
CA SER A 186 -23.99 22.87 10.46
C SER A 186 -23.79 22.34 11.88
N MET A 187 -22.61 21.82 12.22
CA MET A 187 -22.25 21.41 13.58
C MET A 187 -21.59 22.59 14.30
N TYR A 188 -22.34 23.23 15.21
CA TYR A 188 -21.86 24.37 15.99
C TYR A 188 -21.24 23.93 17.32
N VAL A 189 -20.03 24.42 17.58
CA VAL A 189 -19.32 24.19 18.84
C VAL A 189 -19.21 25.52 19.59
N TYR A 190 -19.87 25.59 20.73
CA TYR A 190 -19.83 26.75 21.64
C TYR A 190 -18.87 26.49 22.80
N PHE A 191 -18.15 27.54 23.23
CA PHE A 191 -17.21 27.45 24.34
C PHE A 191 -17.83 27.97 25.64
N GLY A 192 -17.75 27.17 26.71
CA GLY A 192 -18.25 27.54 28.03
C GLY A 192 -19.76 27.78 28.03
N ASP A 193 -20.17 28.94 28.53
CA ASP A 193 -21.57 29.40 28.61
C ASP A 193 -21.99 30.26 27.40
N ASN A 194 -21.14 30.37 26.37
CA ASN A 194 -21.46 31.15 25.18
C ASN A 194 -22.59 30.50 24.37
N THR A 195 -23.57 31.29 23.93
CA THR A 195 -24.70 30.84 23.11
C THR A 195 -24.79 31.54 21.76
N THR A 196 -23.89 32.49 21.47
CA THR A 196 -23.97 33.36 20.28
C THR A 196 -22.78 33.22 19.34
N ARG A 197 -21.59 32.95 19.86
CA ARG A 197 -20.38 32.73 19.06
C ARG A 197 -20.01 31.27 19.08
N TYR A 198 -19.87 30.69 17.89
CA TYR A 198 -19.56 29.27 17.70
C TYR A 198 -18.37 29.10 16.75
N MET A 199 -17.78 27.91 16.79
CA MET A 199 -16.86 27.42 15.78
C MET A 199 -17.50 26.27 15.00
N THR A 200 -17.09 26.12 13.75
CA THR A 200 -17.51 25.03 12.86
C THR A 200 -16.29 24.38 12.21
N ALA A 201 -16.39 23.09 11.92
CA ALA A 201 -15.51 22.42 10.95
C ALA A 201 -16.26 22.26 9.63
N SER A 202 -15.58 22.34 8.49
CA SER A 202 -16.21 22.07 7.19
C SER A 202 -16.62 20.60 7.05
N THR A 203 -15.74 19.71 7.52
CA THR A 203 -15.91 18.26 7.45
C THR A 203 -15.47 17.58 8.74
N ARG A 204 -16.02 16.40 9.01
CA ARG A 204 -15.56 15.48 10.06
C ARG A 204 -15.39 14.08 9.50
N GLU A 205 -14.24 13.47 9.73
CA GLU A 205 -14.07 12.06 9.41
C GLU A 205 -14.71 11.20 10.49
N THR A 206 -15.39 10.16 10.05
CA THR A 206 -15.98 9.12 10.89
C THR A 206 -15.36 7.78 10.54
N ARG A 207 -15.03 7.00 11.55
CA ARG A 207 -14.34 5.72 11.41
C ARG A 207 -15.21 4.59 11.96
N VAL A 208 -15.11 3.42 11.35
CA VAL A 208 -15.88 2.24 11.75
C VAL A 208 -15.52 1.80 13.18
N VAL A 209 -16.54 1.41 13.93
CA VAL A 209 -16.42 0.61 15.17
C VAL A 209 -16.90 -0.82 14.91
N ASN A 210 -18.07 -0.96 14.29
CA ASN A 210 -18.65 -2.24 13.85
C ASN A 210 -19.57 -2.00 12.63
N ASP A 211 -20.48 -2.92 12.32
CA ASP A 211 -21.37 -2.88 11.16
C ASP A 211 -22.36 -1.68 11.17
N ASN A 212 -22.83 -1.24 12.33
CA ASN A 212 -23.80 -0.14 12.47
C ASN A 212 -23.32 1.02 13.34
N THR A 213 -22.08 1.00 13.83
CA THR A 213 -21.53 2.01 14.74
C THR A 213 -20.27 2.63 14.15
N ILE A 214 -20.18 3.95 14.23
CA ILE A 214 -18.99 4.73 13.90
C ILE A 214 -18.49 5.49 15.12
N PHE A 215 -17.28 6.01 15.05
CA PHE A 215 -16.81 7.05 15.95
C PHE A 215 -16.29 8.27 15.20
N PHE A 216 -16.35 9.41 15.85
CA PHE A 216 -15.70 10.66 15.46
C PHE A 216 -15.11 11.33 16.71
N TYR A 217 -14.21 12.30 16.55
CA TYR A 217 -13.69 13.05 17.69
C TYR A 217 -14.63 14.21 18.06
N ALA A 218 -14.79 14.46 19.37
CA ALA A 218 -15.71 15.46 19.91
C ALA A 218 -15.42 16.87 19.38
N GLY A 219 -16.50 17.62 19.09
CA GLY A 219 -16.42 19.01 18.64
C GLY A 219 -15.47 19.22 17.46
N ILE A 220 -14.50 20.11 17.65
CA ILE A 220 -13.49 20.48 16.66
C ILE A 220 -12.12 19.81 16.89
N THR A 221 -12.04 18.77 17.71
CA THR A 221 -10.76 18.07 17.96
C THR A 221 -10.13 17.63 16.65
N GLU A 222 -8.89 18.06 16.42
CA GLU A 222 -8.14 17.73 15.21
C GLU A 222 -7.73 16.25 15.19
N GLU A 223 -7.74 15.64 14.01
CA GLU A 223 -7.30 14.26 13.80
C GLU A 223 -5.78 14.09 13.98
N LEU A 224 -5.02 15.18 13.94
CA LEU A 224 -3.58 15.20 14.19
C LEU A 224 -3.22 15.53 15.64
N ALA A 225 -4.22 15.72 16.51
CA ALA A 225 -3.97 15.93 17.93
C ALA A 225 -3.41 14.66 18.57
N GLU A 226 -2.39 14.82 19.41
CA GLU A 226 -1.75 13.72 20.13
C GLU A 226 -2.74 12.98 21.04
N ASN A 227 -3.63 13.74 21.70
CA ASN A 227 -4.62 13.22 22.65
C ASN A 227 -5.99 12.89 22.00
N ARG A 228 -6.08 12.86 20.66
CA ARG A 228 -7.34 12.62 19.91
C ARG A 228 -8.14 11.42 20.42
N GLY A 229 -7.46 10.33 20.79
CA GLY A 229 -8.08 9.10 21.30
C GLY A 229 -8.95 9.29 22.55
N LYS A 230 -8.70 10.35 23.35
CA LYS A 230 -9.50 10.68 24.54
C LYS A 230 -10.86 11.29 24.21
N PHE A 231 -11.06 11.74 22.97
CA PHE A 231 -12.25 12.49 22.54
C PHE A 231 -13.17 11.67 21.63
N LYS A 232 -13.05 10.34 21.60
CA LYS A 232 -13.93 9.49 20.77
C LYS A 232 -15.37 9.58 21.25
N VAL A 233 -16.26 9.92 20.34
CA VAL A 233 -17.72 9.82 20.50
C VAL A 233 -18.21 8.72 19.56
N LYS A 234 -18.93 7.74 20.09
CA LYS A 234 -19.54 6.66 19.30
C LYS A 234 -20.97 7.03 18.93
N CYS A 235 -21.34 6.75 17.69
CA CYS A 235 -22.71 6.90 17.18
C CYS A 235 -23.16 5.56 16.63
N GLU A 236 -24.22 5.00 17.22
CA GLU A 236 -24.85 3.76 16.79
C GLU A 236 -26.11 4.09 15.97
N PHE A 237 -26.22 3.48 14.81
CA PHE A 237 -27.37 3.62 13.93
C PHE A 237 -28.34 2.48 14.21
N LEU A 238 -29.45 2.82 14.85
CA LEU A 238 -30.51 1.89 15.20
C LEU A 238 -31.50 1.74 14.04
N GLU A 239 -32.14 0.57 13.97
CA GLU A 239 -33.26 0.37 13.08
C GLU A 239 -34.40 1.36 13.39
N PRO A 240 -35.16 1.82 12.37
CA PRO A 240 -36.33 2.63 12.59
C PRO A 240 -37.30 1.92 13.54
N THR A 241 -37.65 2.58 14.64
CA THR A 241 -38.76 2.14 15.48
C THR A 241 -40.05 2.53 14.77
N VAL A 242 -40.82 1.54 14.33
CA VAL A 242 -42.16 1.70 13.74
C VAL A 242 -43.18 1.97 14.84
#